data_AF-A0A7C6JEL0-F1
#
_entry.id   AF-A0A7C6JEL0-F1
#
_cell.length_a   1.000
_cell.length_b   1.000
_cell.length_c   1.000
_cell.angle_alpha   90.00
_cell.angle_beta   90.00
_cell.angle_gamma   90.00
#
_symmetry.space_group_name_H-M   'P 1'
#
loop_
_entity.id
_entity.type
_entity.pdbx_description
1 polymer ?
#
loop_
_entity_poly.entity_id
_entity_poly.type
_entity_poly.pdbx_seq_one_letter_code
_entity_poly.pdbx_strand_id
1 'polypeptide(L)' 'MYKIFCDHCRKYNYSASRIGKWLCSYCGQELQKKVGNPEPAGSKNEKLA' A
#
# COMPACT_ATOMS: atom_id res chain seq x y z
N MET A 1 8.22 12.31 5.95
CA MET A 1 6.76 12.23 5.71
C MET A 1 6.50 11.35 4.50
N TYR A 2 5.60 10.37 4.63
CA TYR A 2 5.19 9.50 3.53
C TYR A 2 3.85 9.95 2.98
N LYS A 3 3.70 9.94 1.65
CA LYS A 3 2.43 10.21 0.97
C LYS A 3 1.84 8.91 0.44
N ILE A 4 0.55 8.69 0.67
CA ILE A 4 -0.22 7.58 0.12
C ILE A 4 -1.47 8.13 -0.56
N PHE A 5 -1.83 7.55 -1.70
CA PHE A 5 -3.06 7.88 -2.40
C PHE A 5 -4.21 6.98 -1.92
N CYS A 6 -5.35 7.58 -1.63
CA CYS A 6 -6.58 6.85 -1.37
C CYS A 6 -7.36 6.70 -2.67
N ASP A 7 -7.57 5.47 -3.14
CA ASP A 7 -8.35 5.20 -4.34
C ASP A 7 -9.84 5.58 -4.16
N HIS A 8 -10.37 5.36 -2.95
CA HIS A 8 -11.78 5.59 -2.64
C HIS A 8 -12.21 7.05 -2.74
N CYS A 9 -11.47 7.96 -2.08
CA CYS A 9 -11.80 9.38 -2.07
C CYS A 9 -10.91 10.21 -3.01
N ARG A 10 -10.01 9.56 -3.74
CA ARG A 10 -9.05 10.17 -4.66
C ARG A 10 -8.25 11.33 -4.04
N LYS A 11 -7.93 11.21 -2.74
CA LYS A 11 -7.13 12.19 -1.98
C LYS A 11 -5.81 11.60 -1.51
N TYR A 12 -4.82 12.47 -1.39
CA TYR A 12 -3.55 12.11 -0.79
C TYR A 12 -3.61 12.23 0.73
N ASN A 13 -3.05 11.24 1.43
CA ASN A 13 -2.89 11.22 2.86
C ASN A 13 -1.39 11.22 3.20
N TYR A 14 -1.06 11.81 4.34
CA TYR A 14 0.32 11.98 4.79
C TYR A 14 0.47 11.38 6.18
N SER A 15 1.55 10.65 6.43
CA SER A 15 1.90 10.20 7.77
C SER A 15 3.40 10.23 8.01
N ALA A 16 3.77 10.26 9.29
CA ALA A 16 5.14 10.22 9.74
C ALA A 16 5.78 8.83 9.58
N SER A 17 4.97 7.75 9.60
CA SER A 17 5.49 6.38 9.75
C SER A 17 5.18 5.48 8.56
N ARG A 18 6.18 4.80 7.98
CA ARG A 18 5.98 3.93 6.80
C ARG A 18 5.30 2.60 7.08
N ILE A 19 5.28 2.15 8.32
CA ILE A 19 4.86 0.80 8.74
C ILE A 19 3.55 0.93 9.53
N GLY A 20 2.62 0.00 9.30
CA GLY A 20 1.32 -0.06 10.00
C GLY A 20 0.12 -0.04 9.07
N LYS A 21 -1.07 -0.28 9.64
CA LYS A 21 -2.34 -0.08 8.94
C LYS A 21 -2.61 1.41 8.85
N TRP A 22 -2.65 1.94 7.65
CA TRP A 22 -3.00 3.34 7.45
C TRP A 22 -4.49 3.42 7.18
N LEU A 23 -5.14 4.44 7.74
CA LEU A 23 -6.53 4.79 7.44
C LEU A 23 -6.53 6.12 6.71
N CYS A 24 -7.42 6.26 5.74
CA CYS A 24 -7.65 7.53 5.07
C CYS A 24 -8.37 8.47 6.04
N SER A 25 -7.79 9.63 6.35
CA SER A 25 -8.41 10.60 7.25
C SER A 25 -9.69 11.24 6.68
N TYR A 26 -9.97 11.04 5.40
CA TYR A 26 -11.13 11.62 4.73
C TYR A 26 -12.32 10.66 4.65
N CYS A 27 -12.09 9.39 4.31
CA CYS A 27 -13.16 8.42 4.13
C CYS A 27 -13.12 7.24 5.13
N GLY A 28 -12.11 7.20 6.01
CA GLY A 28 -11.95 6.13 6.99
C GLY A 28 -11.54 4.78 6.40
N GLN A 29 -11.29 4.68 5.09
CA GLN A 29 -10.93 3.42 4.47
C GLN A 29 -9.46 3.06 4.74
N GLU A 30 -9.18 1.76 4.94
CA GLU A 30 -7.82 1.26 5.08
C GLU A 30 -7.02 1.49 3.80
N LEU A 31 -6.03 2.37 3.92
CA LEU A 31 -4.98 2.58 2.96
C LEU A 31 -3.96 1.47 3.14
N GLN A 32 -4.19 0.33 2.47
CA GLN A 32 -3.16 -0.68 2.41
C GLN A 32 -1.96 -0.11 1.68
N LYS A 33 -0.94 0.27 2.46
CA LYS A 33 0.39 0.36 1.91
C LYS A 33 0.71 -1.07 1.47
N LYS A 34 0.85 -1.28 0.16
CA LYS A 34 1.75 -2.32 -0.32
C LYS A 34 3.13 -1.93 0.21
N VAL A 35 3.39 -2.21 1.50
CA VAL A 35 4.73 -2.40 2.02
C VAL A 35 5.32 -3.33 0.99
N GLY A 36 6.36 -2.87 0.31
CA GLY A 36 7.03 -3.74 -0.62
C GLY A 36 7.41 -5.00 0.17
N ASN A 37 6.66 -6.08 -0.02
CA ASN A 37 7.32 -7.17 -0.67
C ASN A 37 7.89 -6.50 -1.92
N PRO A 38 9.22 -6.38 -2.11
CA PRO A 38 9.68 -6.22 -3.46
C PRO A 38 8.91 -7.31 -4.22
N GLU A 39 8.05 -6.95 -5.16
CA GLU A 39 7.68 -7.96 -6.12
C GLU A 39 9.03 -8.46 -6.63
N PRO A 40 9.42 -9.74 -6.45
CA PRO A 40 10.42 -10.24 -7.36
C PRO A 40 9.83 -9.92 -8.72
N ALA A 41 10.56 -9.12 -9.51
CA ALA A 41 10.21 -8.91 -10.90
C ALA A 41 10.13 -10.31 -11.53
N GLY A 42 8.91 -10.85 -11.65
CA GLY A 42 8.66 -12.24 -12.01
C GLY A 42 8.60 -13.23 -10.84
N SER A 43 7.42 -13.37 -10.23
CA SER A 43 6.95 -14.71 -9.85
C SER A 43 5.94 -15.14 -10.91
N LYS A 44 6.45 -15.83 -11.94
CA LYS A 44 5.65 -16.75 -12.74
C LYS A 44 6.13 -18.16 -12.40
N ASN A 45 5.34 -18.80 -11.55
CA ASN A 45 5.02 -20.22 -11.53
C ASN A 45 6.14 -21.22 -11.28
N GLU A 46 6.08 -21.79 -10.08
CA GLU A 46 6.16 -23.23 -9.84
C GLU A 46 5.70 -24.08 -11.06
N LYS A 47 6.62 -24.85 -11.64
CA LYS A 47 6.40 -26.27 -11.92
C LYS A 47 7.74 -27.00 -11.98
N LEU A 48 8.04 -27.68 -10.89
CA LEU A 48 9.05 -28.73 -10.79
C LEU A 48 8.48 -29.98 -11.51
N ALA A 49 9.11 -30.41 -12.60
CA ALA A 49 8.98 -31.73 -13.20
C ALA A 49 10.21 -32.01 -14.06
#